data_AF-A3FQ88-F1
#
_entry.id   AF-A3FQ88-F1
#
_cell.length_a   1.000
_cell.length_b   1.000
_cell.length_c   1.000
_cell.angle_alpha   90.00
_cell.angle_beta   90.00
_cell.angle_gamma   90.00
#
_symmetry.space_group_name_H-M   'P 1'
#
loop_
_entity.id
_entity.type
_entity.pdbx_description
1 polymer ?
#
loop_
_entity_poly.entity_id
_entity_poly.type
_entity_poly.pdbx_seq_one_letter_code
_entity_poly.pdbx_strand_id
1 'polypeptide(L)'
;FLIHLLGTRKIIQIRDSKTNKSTTKENYVLRLRACLSCRIILSDQQFYEGGCPNCTHLAMEFDRQKVNSCTSMSFKGMISMLKPNESWVARYNKLLPNIVPGCYAVSVSGDMVSDDEGNYNGEY
;
A
#
# COMPACT_ATOMS: atom_id res chain seq x y z
N PHE A 1 12.79 30.80 -11.76
CA PHE A 1 13.73 29.94 -12.49
C PHE A 1 14.58 29.22 -11.44
N LEU A 2 14.17 28.08 -10.84
CA LEU A 2 14.17 26.71 -11.40
C LEU A 2 15.43 26.50 -12.26
N ILE A 3 16.34 25.53 -12.06
CA ILE A 3 16.13 24.07 -12.07
C ILE A 3 17.36 23.33 -11.45
N HIS A 4 17.08 22.37 -10.55
CA HIS A 4 17.72 21.05 -10.32
C HIS A 4 19.16 20.86 -9.80
N LEU A 5 19.23 20.44 -8.52
CA LEU A 5 20.23 19.53 -7.96
C LEU A 5 19.95 18.08 -8.44
N LEU A 6 20.58 17.64 -9.53
CA LEU A 6 20.63 16.21 -9.89
C LEU A 6 21.82 15.57 -9.18
N GLY A 7 21.61 15.14 -7.94
CA GLY A 7 22.51 14.22 -7.26
C GLY A 7 22.53 12.88 -7.99
N THR A 8 23.65 12.55 -8.63
CA THR A 8 23.87 11.29 -9.32
C THR A 8 23.88 10.14 -8.30
N ARG A 9 22.80 9.36 -8.27
CA ARG A 9 22.73 8.11 -7.50
C ARG A 9 23.75 7.13 -8.09
N LYS A 10 24.81 6.81 -7.34
CA LYS A 10 25.77 5.76 -7.70
C LYS A 10 25.01 4.45 -7.91
N ILE A 11 25.10 3.93 -9.14
CA ILE A 11 24.59 2.63 -9.52
C ILE A 11 25.54 1.57 -8.97
N ILE A 12 25.07 0.72 -8.05
CA ILE A 12 25.80 -0.48 -7.63
C ILE A 12 25.58 -1.53 -8.72
N GLN A 13 26.63 -1.82 -9.49
CA GLN A 13 26.64 -2.87 -10.51
C GLN A 13 26.89 -4.22 -9.83
N ILE A 14 25.87 -5.04 -9.67
CA ILE A 14 26.02 -6.44 -9.25
C ILE A 14 26.06 -7.31 -10.51
N ARG A 15 27.15 -8.05 -10.70
CA ARG A 15 27.47 -8.80 -11.92
C ARG A 15 27.02 -10.25 -11.77
N ASP A 16 25.91 -10.63 -12.40
CA ASP A 16 25.47 -12.03 -12.48
C ASP A 16 26.24 -12.79 -13.57
N SER A 17 26.76 -13.96 -13.23
CA SER A 17 27.79 -14.70 -13.99
C SER A 17 27.25 -15.70 -15.02
N LYS A 18 25.93 -15.77 -15.26
CA LYS A 18 25.36 -16.82 -16.12
C LYS A 18 24.28 -16.25 -17.05
N THR A 19 24.56 -16.37 -18.35
CA THR A 19 23.72 -16.12 -19.54
C THR A 19 23.83 -14.73 -20.20
N ASN A 20 24.34 -14.75 -21.44
CA ASN A 20 24.59 -13.60 -22.32
C ASN A 20 23.32 -13.25 -23.11
N LYS A 21 22.20 -13.03 -22.40
CA LYS A 21 20.93 -12.60 -23.00
C LYS A 21 20.55 -11.27 -22.38
N SER A 22 20.72 -10.19 -23.15
CA SER A 22 20.21 -8.85 -22.80
C SER A 22 18.68 -8.86 -22.90
N THR A 23 18.03 -9.47 -21.91
CA THR A 23 16.60 -9.27 -21.72
C THR A 23 16.48 -7.94 -20.99
N THR A 24 15.81 -6.96 -21.59
CA THR A 24 15.35 -5.74 -20.92
C THR A 24 14.63 -6.19 -19.66
N LYS A 25 15.29 -6.11 -18.51
CA LYS A 25 14.69 -6.47 -17.22
C LYS A 25 13.66 -5.39 -16.97
N GLU A 26 12.41 -5.64 -17.34
CA GLU A 26 11.32 -4.71 -17.07
C GLU A 26 11.42 -4.32 -15.60
N ASN A 27 11.60 -3.03 -15.33
CA ASN A 27 11.61 -2.52 -13.98
C ASN A 27 10.21 -2.78 -13.43
N TYR A 28 10.02 -3.89 -12.72
CA TYR A 28 8.80 -4.14 -11.96
C TYR A 28 8.75 -3.13 -10.82
N VAL A 29 8.34 -1.90 -11.14
CA VAL A 29 7.91 -0.93 -10.15
C VAL A 29 6.59 -1.46 -9.62
N LEU A 30 6.68 -2.25 -8.55
CA LEU A 30 5.51 -2.74 -7.83
C LEU A 30 4.70 -1.50 -7.41
N ARG A 31 3.50 -1.36 -7.97
CA ARG A 31 2.57 -0.28 -7.60
C ARG A 31 2.02 -0.57 -6.21
N LEU A 32 2.78 -0.19 -5.18
CA LEU A 32 2.40 -0.40 -3.79
C LEU A 32 1.30 0.56 -3.37
N ARG A 33 0.38 0.05 -2.56
CA ARG A 33 -0.73 0.79 -1.98
C ARG A 33 -0.88 0.37 -0.53
N ALA A 34 -1.41 1.25 0.30
CA ALA A 34 -1.78 0.94 1.68
C ALA A 34 -3.30 0.98 1.84
N CYS A 35 -3.88 0.00 2.53
CA CYS A 35 -5.29 0.01 2.90
C CYS A 35 -5.59 1.20 3.81
N LEU A 36 -6.63 1.98 3.51
CA LEU A 36 -7.02 3.15 4.30
C LEU A 36 -7.54 2.76 5.71
N SER A 37 -8.10 1.56 5.85
CA SER A 37 -8.62 1.05 7.14
C SER A 37 -7.51 0.48 8.04
N CYS A 38 -6.77 -0.53 7.57
CA CYS A 38 -5.81 -1.27 8.42
C CYS A 38 -4.33 -0.95 8.15
N ARG A 39 -4.02 -0.15 7.12
CA ARG A 39 -2.66 0.24 6.70
C ARG A 39 -1.75 -0.87 6.18
N ILE A 40 -2.26 -2.08 5.90
CA ILE A 40 -1.45 -3.10 5.23
C ILE A 40 -1.04 -2.62 3.83
N ILE A 41 0.22 -2.84 3.47
CA ILE A 41 0.82 -2.50 2.20
C ILE A 41 0.91 -3.76 1.34
N LEU A 42 0.25 -3.73 0.18
CA LEU A 42 0.33 -4.75 -0.86
C LEU A 42 0.51 -4.08 -2.21
N SER A 43 0.82 -4.86 -3.25
CA SER A 43 0.71 -4.36 -4.62
C SER A 43 -0.76 -4.14 -5.01
N ASP A 44 -0.99 -3.21 -5.94
CA ASP A 44 -2.29 -2.96 -6.56
C ASP A 44 -2.92 -4.26 -7.10
N GLN A 45 -2.10 -5.17 -7.67
CA GLN A 45 -2.56 -6.47 -8.14
C GLN A 45 -2.99 -7.41 -7.01
N GLN A 46 -2.24 -7.47 -5.91
CA GLN A 46 -2.60 -8.32 -4.77
C GLN A 46 -3.92 -7.88 -4.12
N PHE A 47 -4.18 -6.57 -4.01
CA PHE A 47 -5.48 -6.08 -3.56
C PHE A 47 -6.60 -6.45 -4.54
N TYR A 48 -6.35 -6.38 -5.84
CA TYR A 48 -7.34 -6.75 -6.85
C TYR A 48 -7.65 -8.25 -6.85
N GLU A 49 -6.65 -9.12 -6.70
CA GLU A 49 -6.86 -10.57 -6.77
C GLU A 49 -7.38 -11.17 -5.45
N GLY A 50 -6.87 -10.69 -4.31
CA GLY A 50 -7.12 -11.29 -3.00
C GLY A 50 -7.68 -10.35 -1.93
N GLY A 51 -7.94 -9.10 -2.29
CA GLY A 51 -8.52 -8.13 -1.36
C GLY A 51 -7.58 -7.73 -0.23
N CYS A 52 -8.15 -7.10 0.79
CA CYS A 52 -7.43 -6.77 2.01
C CYS A 52 -7.56 -7.93 3.02
N PRO A 53 -6.45 -8.59 3.43
CA PRO A 53 -6.53 -9.76 4.31
C PRO A 53 -7.04 -9.45 5.73
N ASN A 54 -7.02 -8.18 6.14
CA ASN A 54 -7.56 -7.75 7.44
C ASN A 54 -8.97 -7.14 7.34
N CYS A 55 -9.43 -6.78 6.13
CA CYS A 55 -10.64 -5.98 5.93
C CYS A 55 -11.54 -6.62 4.86
N THR A 56 -11.95 -7.87 5.10
CA THR A 56 -12.81 -8.63 4.18
C THR A 56 -14.14 -7.94 3.87
N HIS A 57 -14.65 -7.13 4.81
CA HIS A 57 -15.87 -6.33 4.62
C HIS A 57 -15.79 -5.30 3.48
N LEU A 58 -14.58 -4.92 3.03
CA LEU A 58 -14.41 -3.99 1.91
C LEU A 58 -14.72 -4.64 0.56
N ALA A 59 -14.68 -5.98 0.47
CA ALA A 59 -15.07 -6.77 -0.71
C ALA A 59 -14.57 -6.17 -2.04
N MET A 60 -13.24 -5.95 -2.13
CA MET A 60 -12.57 -5.26 -3.23
C MET A 60 -11.97 -6.21 -4.28
N GLU A 61 -12.10 -7.52 -4.07
CA GLU A 61 -11.63 -8.54 -4.99
C GLU A 61 -12.32 -8.36 -6.35
N PHE A 62 -11.52 -8.40 -7.41
CA PHE A 62 -11.93 -8.22 -8.79
C PHE A 62 -12.60 -6.87 -9.12
N ASP A 63 -12.56 -5.90 -8.19
CA ASP A 63 -13.14 -4.56 -8.34
C ASP A 63 -12.06 -3.47 -8.20
N ARG A 64 -11.59 -2.95 -9.35
CA ARG A 64 -10.57 -1.88 -9.37
C ARG A 64 -11.05 -0.57 -8.77
N GLN A 65 -12.35 -0.26 -8.85
CA GLN A 65 -12.88 0.98 -8.29
C GLN A 65 -12.83 0.93 -6.77
N LYS A 66 -13.24 -0.20 -6.18
CA LYS A 66 -13.10 -0.43 -4.74
C LYS A 66 -11.65 -0.47 -4.27
N VAL A 67 -10.75 -1.11 -5.01
CA VAL A 67 -9.31 -1.06 -4.67
C VAL A 67 -8.84 0.40 -4.63
N ASN A 68 -9.24 1.23 -5.60
CA ASN A 68 -8.85 2.63 -5.63
C ASN A 68 -9.47 3.47 -4.51
N SER A 69 -10.73 3.24 -4.13
CA SER A 69 -11.42 3.99 -3.07
C SER A 69 -11.03 3.55 -1.66
N CYS A 70 -10.62 2.30 -1.48
CA CYS A 70 -10.23 1.74 -0.17
C CYS A 70 -8.73 1.74 0.10
N THR A 71 -7.89 2.13 -0.87
CA THR A 71 -6.42 2.11 -0.73
C THR A 71 -5.75 3.34 -1.33
N SER A 72 -4.61 3.75 -0.76
CA SER A 72 -3.84 4.93 -1.21
C SER A 72 -2.42 4.58 -1.60
N MET A 73 -1.91 5.22 -2.64
CA MET A 73 -0.47 5.19 -3.01
C MET A 73 0.36 6.14 -2.14
N SER A 74 -0.28 7.07 -1.42
CA SER A 74 0.37 8.04 -0.55
C SER A 74 0.40 7.52 0.89
N PHE A 75 1.48 6.83 1.24
CA PHE A 75 1.74 6.37 2.60
C PHE A 75 3.18 6.70 3.02
N LYS A 76 3.41 6.77 4.33
CA LYS A 76 4.72 7.09 4.91
C LYS A 76 5.15 6.01 5.88
N GLY A 77 6.44 5.69 5.83
CA GLY A 77 7.06 4.65 6.65
C GLY A 77 6.58 3.24 6.29
N MET A 78 7.42 2.24 6.54
CA MET A 78 7.09 0.83 6.33
C MET A 78 7.52 0.04 7.56
N ILE A 79 6.62 -0.81 8.05
CA ILE A 79 6.83 -1.69 9.18
C ILE A 79 6.64 -3.12 8.68
N SER A 80 7.68 -3.94 8.72
CA SER A 80 7.57 -5.38 8.49
C SER A 80 7.14 -6.07 9.78
N MET A 81 5.86 -6.45 9.84
CA MET A 81 5.27 -7.09 11.01
C MET A 81 5.34 -8.62 10.88
N LEU A 82 6.06 -9.28 11.79
CA LEU A 82 6.18 -10.74 11.83
C LEU A 82 5.29 -11.38 12.89
N LYS A 83 5.26 -10.77 14.08
CA LYS A 83 4.51 -11.25 15.24
C LYS A 83 3.67 -10.12 15.86
N PRO A 84 2.48 -9.82 15.29
CA PRO A 84 1.68 -8.68 15.71
C PRO A 84 1.33 -8.67 17.20
N ASN A 85 0.98 -9.83 17.76
CA ASN A 85 0.52 -9.97 19.15
C ASN A 85 1.63 -9.74 20.19
N GLU A 86 2.89 -10.00 19.84
CA GLU A 86 4.04 -9.83 20.73
C GLU A 86 4.68 -8.43 20.57
N SER A 87 4.51 -7.79 19.41
CA SER A 87 5.24 -6.60 18.99
C SER A 87 4.79 -5.31 19.71
N TRP A 88 5.73 -4.64 20.39
CA TRP A 88 5.52 -3.28 20.89
C TRP A 88 5.26 -2.29 19.74
N VAL A 89 5.92 -2.46 18.59
CA VAL A 89 5.75 -1.59 17.42
C VAL A 89 4.31 -1.66 16.90
N ALA A 90 3.68 -2.84 16.92
CA ALA A 90 2.26 -3.00 16.54
C ALA A 90 1.34 -2.19 17.45
N ARG A 91 1.54 -2.34 18.77
CA ARG A 91 0.76 -1.64 19.80
C ARG A 91 0.96 -0.12 19.73
N TYR A 92 2.20 0.33 19.64
CA TYR A 92 2.56 1.75 19.56
C TYR A 92 1.93 2.42 18.34
N ASN A 93 1.96 1.74 17.19
CA ASN A 93 1.36 2.26 15.96
C ASN A 93 -0.16 2.10 15.91
N LYS A 94 -0.81 1.51 16.93
CA LYS A 94 -2.26 1.22 16.95
C LYS A 94 -2.71 0.44 15.70
N LEU A 95 -1.89 -0.51 15.26
CA LEU A 95 -2.33 -1.49 14.26
C LEU A 95 -3.29 -2.42 15.01
N LEU A 96 -4.57 -2.42 14.60
CA LEU A 96 -5.74 -3.02 15.26
C LEU A 96 -5.49 -4.44 15.81
N PRO A 97 -6.35 -4.94 16.72
CA PRO A 97 -6.27 -6.34 17.13
C PRO A 97 -6.40 -7.28 15.92
N ASN A 98 -5.70 -8.41 15.97
CA ASN A 98 -5.80 -9.51 15.00
C ASN A 98 -5.39 -9.20 13.55
N ILE A 99 -4.43 -8.29 13.35
CA ILE A 99 -3.81 -8.13 12.03
C ILE A 99 -2.93 -9.34 11.66
N VAL A 100 -2.82 -9.64 10.37
CA VAL A 100 -1.92 -10.69 9.86
C VAL A 100 -0.45 -10.22 9.79
N PRO A 101 0.54 -11.13 9.80
CA PRO A 101 1.91 -10.78 9.44
C PRO A 101 1.98 -10.19 8.03
N GLY A 102 2.78 -9.13 7.84
CA GLY A 102 2.86 -8.41 6.58
C GLY A 102 3.54 -7.05 6.70
N CYS A 103 3.59 -6.29 5.62
CA CYS A 103 4.11 -4.93 5.61
C CYS A 103 2.98 -3.93 5.89
N TYR A 104 3.20 -2.98 6.79
CA TYR A 104 2.23 -1.94 7.18
C TYR A 104 2.83 -0.55 7.03
N ALA A 105 2.01 0.43 6.70
CA ALA A 105 2.41 1.83 6.72
C ALA A 105 2.36 2.41 8.13
N VAL A 106 3.25 3.37 8.44
CA VAL A 106 3.13 4.16 9.68
C VAL A 106 1.92 5.07 9.58
N SER A 107 1.76 5.77 8.47
CA SER A 107 0.59 6.58 8.16
C SER A 107 0.19 6.46 6.69
N VAL A 108 -1.10 6.68 6.41
CA VAL A 108 -1.67 6.66 5.06
C VAL A 108 -2.47 7.94 4.88
N SER A 109 -2.38 8.55 3.70
CA SER A 109 -3.12 9.76 3.35
C SER A 109 -4.27 9.41 2.42
N GLY A 110 -5.48 9.87 2.76
CA GLY A 110 -6.71 9.64 2.00
C GLY A 110 -7.88 9.35 2.95
N ASP A 111 -9.08 9.56 2.46
CA ASP A 111 -10.32 9.34 3.21
C ASP A 111 -11.15 8.26 2.52
N MET A 112 -11.80 7.40 3.30
CA MET A 112 -12.73 6.41 2.76
C MET A 112 -14.06 7.10 2.50
N VAL A 113 -14.58 7.00 1.28
CA VAL A 113 -15.91 7.50 0.95
C VAL A 113 -16.91 6.58 1.64
N SER A 114 -17.59 7.08 2.67
CA SER A 114 -18.75 6.42 3.27
C SER A 114 -20.00 6.75 2.47
N ASP A 115 -20.89 5.78 2.30
CA ASP A 115 -22.15 5.91 1.54
C ASP A 115 -23.17 6.91 2.17
N ASP A 116 -22.82 7.63 3.23
CA ASP A 116 -23.69 8.57 3.95
C ASP A 116 -23.79 9.97 3.31
N GLU A 117 -23.05 10.29 2.24
CA GLU A 117 -23.17 11.58 1.53
C GLU A 117 -24.31 11.61 0.49
N GLY A 118 -25.47 11.05 0.86
CA GLY A 118 -26.63 10.89 -0.03
C GLY A 118 -27.94 11.52 0.46
N ASN A 119 -27.94 12.36 1.50
CA ASN A 119 -29.17 13.01 1.96
C ASN A 119 -28.98 14.44 2.49
N TYR A 120 -28.63 15.38 1.59
CA TYR A 120 -29.08 16.76 1.73
C TYR A 120 -30.36 16.91 0.90
N ASN A 121 -31.47 16.41 1.44
CA ASN A 121 -32.79 16.85 1.00
C ASN A 121 -32.83 18.38 1.15
N GLY A 122 -33.16 19.05 0.05
CA GLY A 122 -33.59 20.43 0.12
C GLY A 122 -34.81 20.60 1.02
N GLU A 123 -35.04 21.87 1.34
CA GLU A 123 -36.22 22.46 1.97
C GLU A 123 -36.19 22.68 3.49
N TYR A 124 -36.16 23.99 3.80
CA TYR A 124 -36.31 24.75 5.06
C TYR A 124 -35.08 24.96 5.94
#